data_AF-A0A812VFN7-F1
#
_entry.id   AF-A0A812VFN7-F1
#
_cell.length_a   1.000
_cell.length_b   1.000
_cell.length_c   1.000
_cell.angle_alpha   90.00
_cell.angle_beta   90.00
_cell.angle_gamma   90.00
#
_symmetry.space_group_name_H-M   'P 1'
#
loop_
_entity.id
_entity.type
_entity.pdbx_description
1 polymer ?
#
loop_
_entity_poly.entity_id
_entity_poly.type
_entity_poly.pdbx_seq_one_letter_code
_entity_poly.pdbx_strand_id
1 'polypeptide(L)'
;MAWLPQEDREFLKASAGLGNFQKAEVAWLDRKRYKYTDVDVSTWLFDRGSAKQIAFEGAVVDERGKPCICSWPGKYGSAWDCMVQAAEGGKISAAVVFLPKGTTEFGKHAEIPPQEKLEGDCWCIPLYGEQKPWGCRWWSRWIANIEEAHRFGAEFQVYFFENMKGKGKVRSFETAGKEHLRREEICNRMEKFRETDVYKNVAASLSNLSRDPCADGSSPYSRRVDQEFMSWLPPEDREFLEASEGLGNSQKAEVAWLDRKGYKFTPKDVSEWLGVKAL
;
A
#
# COMPACT_ATOMS: atom_id res chain seq x y z
N MET A 1 13.77 4.36 25.90
CA MET A 1 14.13 4.31 24.45
C MET A 1 15.61 4.61 24.19
N ALA A 2 16.54 4.12 25.04
CA ALA A 2 17.97 4.46 24.96
C ALA A 2 18.87 3.22 24.74
N TRP A 3 18.38 2.19 24.03
CA TRP A 3 19.07 0.89 23.94
C TRP A 3 19.02 0.25 22.55
N LEU A 4 19.10 1.05 21.48
CA LEU A 4 19.36 0.50 20.14
C LEU A 4 20.63 1.14 19.58
N PRO A 5 21.61 0.33 19.13
CA PRO A 5 22.80 0.80 18.41
C PRO A 5 22.43 1.72 17.23
N GLN A 6 23.30 2.68 16.94
CA GLN A 6 23.08 3.69 15.90
C GLN A 6 22.92 3.06 14.50
N GLU A 7 23.53 1.91 14.28
CA GLU A 7 23.52 1.14 13.02
C GLU A 7 22.15 0.51 12.75
N ASP A 8 21.46 0.01 13.78
CA ASP A 8 20.11 -0.54 13.68
C ASP A 8 19.05 0.54 13.42
N ARG A 9 19.32 1.78 13.85
CA ARG A 9 18.50 2.96 13.53
C ARG A 9 18.70 3.41 12.08
N GLU A 10 19.85 3.14 11.47
CA GLU A 10 20.14 3.46 10.07
C GLU A 10 19.51 2.41 9.12
N PHE A 11 19.52 1.13 9.50
CA PHE A 11 18.85 0.05 8.78
C PHE A 11 17.33 0.23 8.71
N LEU A 12 16.69 0.64 9.81
CA LEU A 12 15.26 0.99 9.83
C LEU A 12 14.95 2.27 9.04
N LYS A 13 15.91 3.18 8.88
CA LYS A 13 15.75 4.40 8.05
C LYS A 13 15.70 4.09 6.55
N ALA A 14 16.35 3.05 6.04
CA ALA A 14 16.41 2.75 4.60
C ALA A 14 15.14 2.07 4.02
N SER A 15 14.21 1.63 4.87
CA SER A 15 13.10 0.74 4.47
C SER A 15 11.77 1.46 4.18
N ALA A 16 11.72 2.79 4.28
CA ALA A 16 10.55 3.58 3.92
C ALA A 16 10.64 3.98 2.45
N GLY A 17 9.78 3.40 1.61
CA GLY A 17 9.75 3.61 0.16
C GLY A 17 9.93 2.33 -0.66
N LEU A 18 10.28 1.22 -0.01
CA LEU A 18 10.44 -0.08 -0.67
C LEU A 18 9.20 -0.96 -0.45
N GLY A 19 8.72 -1.58 -1.52
CA GLY A 19 7.77 -2.70 -1.41
C GLY A 19 8.41 -3.85 -0.60
N ASN A 20 7.58 -4.68 0.04
CA ASN A 20 8.07 -5.75 0.92
C ASN A 20 9.06 -6.71 0.23
N PHE A 21 8.97 -6.88 -1.10
CA PHE A 21 9.90 -7.69 -1.89
C PHE A 21 11.28 -7.07 -2.09
N GLN A 22 11.39 -5.75 -2.18
CA GLN A 22 12.66 -5.03 -2.32
C GLN A 22 13.44 -5.02 -0.99
N LYS A 23 12.74 -4.96 0.14
CA LYS A 23 13.36 -5.08 1.48
C LYS A 23 14.12 -6.39 1.64
N ALA A 24 13.54 -7.49 1.18
CA ALA A 24 14.16 -8.81 1.23
C ALA A 24 15.36 -8.97 0.25
N GLU A 25 15.43 -8.16 -0.82
CA GLU A 25 16.55 -8.19 -1.77
C GLU A 25 17.76 -7.40 -1.28
N VAL A 26 17.54 -6.22 -0.69
CA VAL A 26 18.60 -5.41 -0.08
C VAL A 26 19.24 -6.15 1.10
N ALA A 27 18.42 -6.75 1.98
CA ALA A 27 18.90 -7.56 3.10
C ALA A 27 19.79 -8.75 2.67
N TRP A 28 19.53 -9.31 1.49
CA TRP A 28 20.34 -10.40 0.93
C TRP A 28 21.69 -9.91 0.37
N LEU A 29 21.71 -8.76 -0.30
CA LEU A 29 22.93 -8.14 -0.82
C LEU A 29 23.90 -7.76 0.31
N ASP A 30 23.36 -7.20 1.40
CA ASP A 30 24.10 -6.89 2.62
C ASP A 30 24.76 -8.12 3.23
N ARG A 31 23.98 -9.21 3.37
CA ARG A 31 24.47 -10.48 3.94
C ARG A 31 25.58 -11.12 3.10
N LYS A 32 25.62 -10.85 1.80
CA LYS A 32 26.66 -11.34 0.88
C LYS A 32 27.86 -10.40 0.75
N ARG A 33 27.84 -9.24 1.41
CA ARG A 33 28.86 -8.17 1.29
C ARG A 33 29.08 -7.74 -0.17
N TYR A 34 28.05 -7.85 -1.01
CA TYR A 34 28.15 -7.32 -2.35
C TYR A 34 28.10 -5.81 -2.29
N LYS A 35 29.02 -5.15 -3.01
CA LYS A 35 28.94 -3.70 -3.16
C LYS A 35 27.79 -3.40 -4.09
N TYR A 36 26.78 -2.75 -3.55
CA TYR A 36 25.75 -2.08 -4.33
C TYR A 36 25.77 -0.60 -3.95
N THR A 37 25.23 0.21 -4.84
CA THR A 37 25.01 1.63 -4.56
C THR A 37 23.53 1.77 -4.31
N ASP A 38 23.17 2.37 -3.18
CA ASP A 38 21.80 2.84 -2.99
C ASP A 38 21.54 3.89 -4.06
N VAL A 39 20.76 3.51 -5.06
CA VAL A 39 20.32 4.45 -6.07
C VAL A 39 18.88 4.78 -5.77
N ASP A 40 18.68 5.95 -5.16
CA ASP A 40 17.35 6.53 -5.04
C ASP A 40 16.77 6.61 -6.46
N VAL A 41 15.60 6.03 -6.70
CA VAL A 41 14.96 6.09 -8.03
C VAL A 41 14.75 7.55 -8.45
N SER A 42 14.70 8.49 -7.50
CA SER A 42 14.75 9.94 -7.75
C SER A 42 15.98 10.35 -8.57
N THR A 43 17.15 9.74 -8.34
CA THR A 43 18.41 10.03 -9.06
C THR A 43 18.42 9.61 -10.52
N TRP A 44 17.57 8.65 -10.92
CA TRP A 44 17.33 8.32 -12.35
C TRP A 44 16.13 9.07 -12.95
N LEU A 45 15.23 9.58 -12.12
CA LEU A 45 14.12 10.43 -12.53
C LEU A 45 14.52 11.89 -12.76
N PHE A 46 15.74 12.29 -12.36
CA PHE A 46 16.22 13.68 -12.54
C PHE A 46 16.42 14.11 -14.00
N ASP A 47 16.43 13.19 -14.97
CA ASP A 47 16.48 13.55 -16.40
C ASP A 47 15.10 13.60 -17.08
N ARG A 48 14.02 13.32 -16.33
CA ARG A 48 12.62 13.52 -16.77
C ARG A 48 11.74 14.03 -15.63
N GLY A 49 11.84 15.32 -15.34
CA GLY A 49 10.76 16.12 -14.74
C GLY A 49 10.33 15.73 -13.32
N SER A 50 10.94 16.39 -12.33
CA SER A 50 10.49 16.59 -10.94
C SER A 50 9.17 15.91 -10.49
N ALA A 51 9.28 14.78 -9.79
CA ALA A 51 8.23 14.30 -8.88
C ALA A 51 8.82 14.20 -7.48
N LYS A 52 8.72 15.28 -6.69
CA LYS A 52 8.83 15.16 -5.23
C LYS A 52 7.68 14.24 -4.80
N GLN A 53 7.91 13.28 -3.90
CA GLN A 53 6.81 12.60 -3.20
C GLN A 53 6.11 13.63 -2.32
N ILE A 54 5.12 14.31 -2.89
CA ILE A 54 4.36 15.37 -2.22
C ILE A 54 3.30 14.66 -1.36
N ALA A 55 3.22 15.05 -0.10
CA ALA A 55 2.15 14.61 0.78
C ALA A 55 0.80 15.01 0.18
N PHE A 56 -0.18 14.13 0.25
CA PHE A 56 -1.53 14.41 -0.21
C PHE A 56 -2.51 14.18 0.94
N GLU A 57 -3.21 15.22 1.36
CA GLU A 57 -4.14 15.16 2.50
C GLU A 57 -5.60 14.91 2.09
N GLY A 58 -5.85 14.70 0.80
CA GLY A 58 -7.17 14.67 0.21
C GLY A 58 -7.64 16.06 -0.24
N ALA A 59 -8.57 16.07 -1.21
CA ALA A 59 -9.22 17.25 -1.74
C ALA A 59 -10.70 16.91 -1.98
N VAL A 60 -11.54 17.16 -0.98
CA VAL A 60 -12.98 16.90 -1.07
C VAL A 60 -13.68 18.11 -1.64
N VAL A 61 -14.53 17.90 -2.64
CA VAL A 61 -15.28 18.97 -3.30
C VAL A 61 -16.71 19.06 -2.75
N ASP A 62 -17.15 20.27 -2.40
CA ASP A 62 -18.52 20.57 -1.96
C ASP A 62 -19.47 20.62 -3.17
N GLU A 63 -19.83 19.44 -3.68
CA GLU A 63 -20.77 19.31 -4.78
C GLU A 63 -21.54 17.98 -4.66
N ARG A 64 -22.86 18.07 -4.44
CA ARG A 64 -23.72 16.89 -4.29
C ARG A 64 -23.73 16.05 -5.56
N GLY A 65 -23.65 14.72 -5.38
CA GLY A 65 -23.64 13.77 -6.48
C GLY A 65 -22.30 13.68 -7.22
N LYS A 66 -21.31 14.52 -6.87
CA LYS A 66 -19.98 14.41 -7.48
C LYS A 66 -19.30 13.13 -7.01
N PRO A 67 -18.66 12.37 -7.93
CA PRO A 67 -17.85 11.23 -7.54
C PRO A 67 -16.70 11.62 -6.61
N CYS A 68 -16.53 10.87 -5.52
CA CYS A 68 -15.41 11.00 -4.61
C CYS A 68 -14.61 9.70 -4.52
N ILE A 69 -13.31 9.77 -4.80
CA ILE A 69 -12.39 8.65 -4.70
C ILE A 69 -12.05 8.43 -3.23
N CYS A 70 -12.61 7.36 -2.65
CA CYS A 70 -12.48 7.04 -1.23
C CYS A 70 -11.32 6.10 -0.94
N SER A 71 -10.89 5.29 -1.91
CA SER A 71 -9.78 4.34 -1.75
C SER A 71 -9.06 4.15 -3.08
N TRP A 72 -7.72 4.10 -3.03
CA TRP A 72 -6.88 4.03 -4.22
C TRP A 72 -5.74 3.00 -4.11
N PRO A 73 -5.44 2.26 -5.18
CA PRO A 73 -4.35 1.31 -5.20
C PRO A 73 -2.99 2.00 -5.37
N GLY A 74 -2.28 2.21 -4.27
CA GLY A 74 -1.00 2.92 -4.24
C GLY A 74 0.16 2.31 -5.06
N LYS A 75 0.00 1.11 -5.65
CA LYS A 75 1.02 0.50 -6.51
C LYS A 75 1.10 1.14 -7.92
N TYR A 76 0.09 1.91 -8.32
CA TYR A 76 0.03 2.57 -9.63
C TYR A 76 0.45 4.04 -9.53
N GLY A 77 1.77 4.28 -9.46
CA GLY A 77 2.33 5.62 -9.18
C GLY A 77 1.93 6.69 -10.19
N SER A 78 2.05 6.43 -11.50
CA SER A 78 1.67 7.41 -12.53
C SER A 78 0.18 7.74 -12.53
N ALA A 79 -0.67 6.74 -12.27
CA ALA A 79 -2.11 6.93 -12.15
C ALA A 79 -2.47 7.71 -10.87
N TRP A 80 -1.73 7.47 -9.77
CA TRP A 80 -1.83 8.25 -8.55
C TRP A 80 -1.52 9.74 -8.80
N ASP A 81 -0.43 10.04 -9.51
CA ASP A 81 -0.05 11.43 -9.80
C ASP A 81 -1.11 12.14 -10.64
N CYS A 82 -1.68 11.47 -11.65
CA CYS A 82 -2.78 12.02 -12.45
C CYS A 82 -4.03 12.29 -11.61
N MET A 83 -4.35 11.39 -10.67
CA MET A 83 -5.47 11.54 -9.76
C MET A 83 -5.26 12.73 -8.81
N VAL A 84 -4.07 12.85 -8.20
CA VAL A 84 -3.73 13.98 -7.32
C VAL A 84 -3.83 15.31 -8.05
N GLN A 85 -3.23 15.43 -9.23
CA GLN A 85 -3.29 16.66 -10.03
C GLN A 85 -4.73 17.05 -10.40
N ALA A 86 -5.56 16.06 -10.77
CA ALA A 86 -6.97 16.30 -11.06
C ALA A 86 -7.76 16.74 -9.80
N ALA A 87 -7.42 16.19 -8.64
CA ALA A 87 -8.07 16.51 -7.37
C ALA A 87 -7.68 17.92 -6.88
N GLU A 88 -6.40 18.27 -6.93
CA GLU A 88 -5.90 19.61 -6.60
C GLU A 88 -6.46 20.68 -7.54
N GLY A 89 -6.68 20.32 -8.82
CA GLY A 89 -7.38 21.17 -9.78
C GLY A 89 -8.90 21.24 -9.60
N GLY A 90 -9.48 20.59 -8.58
CA GLY A 90 -10.92 20.57 -8.29
C GLY A 90 -11.78 19.80 -9.31
N LYS A 91 -11.14 19.09 -10.26
CA LYS A 91 -11.83 18.34 -11.33
C LYS A 91 -12.50 17.09 -10.76
N ILE A 92 -11.85 16.44 -9.80
CA ILE A 92 -12.37 15.27 -9.09
C ILE A 92 -12.35 15.53 -7.58
N SER A 93 -13.21 14.83 -6.85
CA SER A 93 -13.13 14.78 -5.38
C SER A 93 -12.33 13.55 -4.95
N ALA A 94 -11.43 13.70 -3.97
CA ALA A 94 -10.60 12.61 -3.48
C ALA A 94 -10.45 12.67 -1.96
N ALA A 95 -10.85 11.60 -1.27
CA ALA A 95 -10.72 11.46 0.17
C ALA A 95 -9.42 10.76 0.59
N VAL A 96 -8.71 10.13 -0.36
CA VAL A 96 -7.48 9.38 -0.13
C VAL A 96 -6.35 10.25 0.43
N VAL A 97 -5.50 9.64 1.25
CA VAL A 97 -4.44 10.33 1.99
C VAL A 97 -3.12 9.60 1.81
N PHE A 98 -2.04 10.33 1.56
CA PHE A 98 -0.68 9.82 1.53
C PHE A 98 0.27 10.74 2.30
N LEU A 99 0.79 10.25 3.42
CA LEU A 99 1.72 10.98 4.31
C LEU A 99 3.06 10.23 4.35
N PRO A 100 3.94 10.41 3.35
CA PRO A 100 5.19 9.67 3.26
C PRO A 100 6.17 10.06 4.37
N LYS A 101 7.26 9.29 4.48
CA LYS A 101 8.39 9.62 5.34
C LYS A 101 8.93 11.02 4.99
N GLY A 102 9.25 11.80 6.01
CA GLY A 102 9.70 13.18 5.87
C GLY A 102 8.58 14.21 6.01
N THR A 103 7.32 13.78 6.02
CA THR A 103 6.20 14.65 6.44
C THR A 103 6.16 14.80 7.96
N THR A 104 5.56 15.88 8.44
CA THR A 104 5.39 16.14 9.88
C THR A 104 4.50 15.11 10.56
N GLU A 105 3.66 14.40 9.80
CA GLU A 105 2.71 13.43 10.34
C GLU A 105 3.24 11.99 10.31
N PHE A 106 4.38 11.74 9.68
CA PHE A 106 4.99 10.41 9.66
C PHE A 106 5.35 9.94 11.07
N GLY A 107 4.99 8.71 11.41
CA GLY A 107 5.21 8.12 12.73
C GLY A 107 4.26 8.62 13.81
N LYS A 108 3.34 9.55 13.50
CA LYS A 108 2.30 9.96 14.45
C LYS A 108 1.16 8.95 14.49
N HIS A 109 0.68 8.72 15.71
CA HIS A 109 -0.47 7.88 15.98
C HIS A 109 -1.68 8.75 16.30
N ALA A 110 -2.86 8.26 15.94
CA ALA A 110 -4.11 8.91 16.29
C ALA A 110 -4.95 7.97 17.16
N GLU A 111 -5.47 8.52 18.25
CA GLU A 111 -6.36 7.82 19.18
C GLU A 111 -7.63 7.38 18.47
N ILE A 112 -8.17 6.25 18.93
CA ILE A 112 -9.46 5.77 18.48
C ILE A 112 -10.54 6.52 19.28
N PRO A 113 -11.48 7.21 18.62
CA PRO A 113 -12.59 7.85 19.32
C PRO A 113 -13.39 6.80 20.13
N PRO A 114 -13.74 7.06 21.41
CA PRO A 114 -14.42 6.08 22.26
C PRO A 114 -15.73 5.53 21.67
N GLN A 115 -16.39 6.30 20.79
CA GLN A 115 -17.66 5.95 20.15
C GLN A 115 -17.49 4.82 19.13
N GLU A 116 -16.27 4.62 18.62
CA GLU A 116 -15.97 3.52 17.69
C GLU A 116 -15.98 2.16 18.38
N LYS A 117 -15.81 2.11 19.71
CA LYS A 117 -15.84 0.87 20.51
C LYS A 117 -14.90 -0.21 19.94
N LEU A 118 -13.67 0.18 19.59
CA LEU A 118 -12.63 -0.71 19.09
C LEU A 118 -11.51 -0.83 20.13
N GLU A 119 -10.78 -1.93 20.05
CA GLU A 119 -9.62 -2.18 20.89
C GLU A 119 -8.38 -1.42 20.39
N GLY A 120 -7.52 -1.04 21.33
CA GLY A 120 -6.21 -0.42 21.06
C GLY A 120 -6.15 1.08 21.33
N ASP A 121 -4.96 1.57 21.66
CA ASP A 121 -4.73 2.98 21.97
C ASP A 121 -4.72 3.88 20.72
N CYS A 122 -4.55 3.28 19.54
CA CYS A 122 -4.54 4.00 18.27
C CYS A 122 -5.03 3.12 17.12
N TRP A 123 -5.36 3.76 15.99
CA TRP A 123 -5.88 3.07 14.80
C TRP A 123 -4.96 1.98 14.22
N CYS A 124 -3.68 1.90 14.60
CA CYS A 124 -2.82 0.82 14.10
C CYS A 124 -3.36 -0.57 14.46
N ILE A 125 -3.95 -0.74 15.64
CA ILE A 125 -4.44 -2.05 16.10
C ILE A 125 -5.58 -2.58 15.22
N PRO A 126 -6.69 -1.85 15.00
CA PRO A 126 -7.75 -2.34 14.12
C PRO A 126 -7.30 -2.47 12.65
N LEU A 127 -6.38 -1.61 12.17
CA LEU A 127 -5.95 -1.62 10.78
C LEU A 127 -4.93 -2.73 10.46
N TYR A 128 -3.97 -2.94 11.37
CA TYR A 128 -2.77 -3.73 11.12
C TYR A 128 -2.54 -4.83 12.17
N GLY A 129 -3.34 -4.89 13.23
CA GLY A 129 -3.18 -5.83 14.33
C GLY A 129 -2.10 -5.43 15.34
N GLU A 130 -1.22 -4.51 14.98
CA GLU A 130 -0.12 -4.04 15.83
C GLU A 130 0.26 -2.58 15.50
N GLN A 131 0.97 -1.92 16.43
CA GLN A 131 1.47 -0.57 16.22
C GLN A 131 2.56 -0.55 15.15
N LYS A 132 2.39 0.30 14.12
CA LYS A 132 3.34 0.42 13.02
C LYS A 132 4.22 1.68 13.13
N PRO A 133 5.52 1.62 12.77
CA PRO A 133 6.46 2.72 12.96
C PRO A 133 6.17 3.94 12.07
N TRP A 134 5.43 3.77 10.97
CA TRP A 134 4.97 4.87 10.11
C TRP A 134 3.74 5.60 10.67
N GLY A 135 3.13 5.11 11.75
CA GLY A 135 1.98 5.74 12.37
C GLY A 135 0.64 5.45 11.68
N CYS A 136 -0.44 5.94 12.29
CA CYS A 136 -1.80 5.83 11.77
C CYS A 136 -2.54 7.17 11.67
N ARG A 137 -1.83 8.29 11.80
CA ARG A 137 -2.43 9.64 11.72
C ARG A 137 -3.17 9.90 10.41
N TRP A 138 -2.67 9.35 9.31
CA TRP A 138 -3.30 9.42 7.99
C TRP A 138 -4.75 8.89 8.01
N TRP A 139 -5.06 7.91 8.87
CA TRP A 139 -6.37 7.29 8.95
C TRP A 139 -7.43 8.25 9.50
N SER A 140 -7.10 9.03 10.54
CA SER A 140 -8.02 10.04 11.07
C SER A 140 -8.29 11.15 10.06
N ARG A 141 -7.27 11.54 9.27
CA ARG A 141 -7.46 12.49 8.16
C ARG A 141 -8.36 11.89 7.08
N TRP A 142 -8.14 10.64 6.72
CA TRP A 142 -8.97 9.92 5.76
C TRP A 142 -10.43 9.82 6.23
N ILE A 143 -10.70 9.41 7.48
CA ILE A 143 -12.06 9.41 8.05
C ILE A 143 -12.69 10.80 7.94
N ALA A 144 -11.97 11.87 8.31
CA ALA A 144 -12.49 13.22 8.23
C ALA A 144 -12.90 13.60 6.80
N ASN A 145 -12.09 13.24 5.81
CA ASN A 145 -12.42 13.46 4.39
C ASN A 145 -13.64 12.63 3.95
N ILE A 146 -13.78 11.39 4.42
CA ILE A 146 -14.95 10.55 4.10
C ILE A 146 -16.22 11.14 4.70
N GLU A 147 -16.20 11.53 5.97
CA GLU A 147 -17.36 12.14 6.64
C GLU A 147 -17.73 13.49 6.00
N GLU A 148 -16.74 14.28 5.58
CA GLU A 148 -16.95 15.49 4.80
C GLU A 148 -17.60 15.21 3.44
N ALA A 149 -17.07 14.24 2.68
CA ALA A 149 -17.65 13.85 1.40
C ALA A 149 -19.09 13.29 1.56
N HIS A 150 -19.35 12.55 2.63
CA HIS A 150 -20.69 12.05 2.97
C HIS A 150 -21.66 13.20 3.24
N ARG A 151 -21.24 14.19 4.03
CA ARG A 151 -22.03 15.39 4.35
C ARG A 151 -22.38 16.20 3.10
N PHE A 152 -21.48 16.29 2.12
CA PHE A 152 -21.74 16.92 0.83
C PHE A 152 -22.64 16.08 -0.10
N GLY A 153 -22.91 14.82 0.24
CA GLY A 153 -23.71 13.91 -0.57
C GLY A 153 -22.96 13.44 -1.82
N ALA A 154 -21.65 13.24 -1.71
CA ALA A 154 -20.81 12.71 -2.79
C ALA A 154 -21.12 11.23 -3.08
N GLU A 155 -20.84 10.80 -4.31
CA GLU A 155 -20.93 9.39 -4.71
C GLU A 155 -19.59 8.69 -4.52
N PHE A 156 -19.51 7.75 -3.57
CA PHE A 156 -18.24 7.13 -3.24
C PHE A 156 -17.76 6.14 -4.30
N GLN A 157 -16.46 6.18 -4.60
CA GLN A 157 -15.78 5.27 -5.51
C GLN A 157 -14.59 4.60 -4.81
N VAL A 158 -14.44 3.29 -5.03
CA VAL A 158 -13.30 2.51 -4.54
C VAL A 158 -12.61 1.89 -5.75
N TYR A 159 -11.33 2.21 -5.94
CA TYR A 159 -10.54 1.65 -7.04
C TYR A 159 -9.84 0.37 -6.60
N PHE A 160 -10.04 -0.68 -7.38
CA PHE A 160 -9.42 -2.00 -7.22
C PHE A 160 -8.23 -2.13 -8.17
N PHE A 161 -7.39 -3.14 -7.92
CA PHE A 161 -6.35 -3.53 -8.88
C PHE A 161 -6.97 -3.92 -10.22
N GLU A 162 -6.15 -3.81 -11.27
CA GLU A 162 -6.53 -4.11 -12.63
C GLU A 162 -7.20 -5.49 -12.74
N ASN A 163 -8.42 -5.54 -13.30
CA ASN A 163 -9.25 -6.73 -13.45
C ASN A 163 -9.67 -7.43 -12.14
N MET A 164 -9.61 -6.73 -11.00
CA MET A 164 -9.88 -7.29 -9.67
C MET A 164 -11.01 -6.57 -8.93
N LYS A 165 -11.92 -5.91 -9.65
CA LYS A 165 -13.11 -5.25 -9.08
C LYS A 165 -13.87 -6.16 -8.13
N GLY A 166 -14.10 -5.66 -6.92
CA GLY A 166 -14.87 -6.35 -5.87
C GLY A 166 -14.12 -7.47 -5.14
N LYS A 167 -12.88 -7.79 -5.52
CA LYS A 167 -12.07 -8.85 -4.90
C LYS A 167 -11.13 -8.30 -3.83
N GLY A 168 -10.61 -9.18 -2.98
CA GLY A 168 -9.58 -8.85 -2.01
C GLY A 168 -10.06 -8.06 -0.81
N LYS A 169 -11.36 -8.07 -0.52
CA LYS A 169 -11.88 -7.52 0.74
C LYS A 169 -11.48 -8.42 1.92
N VAL A 170 -11.29 -7.81 3.09
CA VAL A 170 -11.25 -8.55 4.36
C VAL A 170 -12.67 -8.93 4.78
N ARG A 171 -12.82 -9.85 5.72
CA ARG A 171 -14.14 -10.30 6.17
C ARG A 171 -14.94 -9.18 6.83
N SER A 172 -14.30 -8.39 7.69
CA SER A 172 -14.90 -7.21 8.31
C SER A 172 -13.81 -6.28 8.85
N PHE A 173 -14.21 -5.10 9.34
CA PHE A 173 -13.25 -4.17 9.92
C PHE A 173 -12.62 -4.72 11.21
N GLU A 174 -13.36 -5.52 11.98
CA GLU A 174 -12.90 -6.17 13.21
C GLU A 174 -11.83 -7.25 12.95
N THR A 175 -11.84 -7.86 11.77
CA THR A 175 -10.85 -8.88 11.38
C THR A 175 -9.68 -8.31 10.59
N ALA A 176 -9.77 -7.07 10.11
CA ALA A 176 -8.78 -6.44 9.22
C ALA A 176 -7.34 -6.54 9.75
N GLY A 177 -7.12 -6.18 11.02
CA GLY A 177 -5.82 -6.25 11.67
C GLY A 177 -5.27 -7.68 11.80
N LYS A 178 -6.09 -8.66 12.19
CA LYS A 178 -5.66 -10.07 12.28
C LYS A 178 -5.32 -10.66 10.91
N GLU A 179 -6.14 -10.35 9.91
CA GLU A 179 -5.88 -10.78 8.54
C GLU A 179 -4.63 -10.09 7.96
N HIS A 180 -4.33 -8.84 8.38
CA HIS A 180 -3.09 -8.16 8.02
C HIS A 180 -1.87 -8.88 8.59
N LEU A 181 -1.88 -9.21 9.88
CA LEU A 181 -0.79 -9.96 10.52
C LEU A 181 -0.59 -11.32 9.84
N ARG A 182 -1.67 -12.04 9.49
CA ARG A 182 -1.56 -13.31 8.75
C ARG A 182 -0.89 -13.12 7.39
N ARG A 183 -1.28 -12.08 6.63
CA ARG A 183 -0.63 -11.76 5.34
C ARG A 183 0.86 -11.43 5.53
N GLU A 184 1.21 -10.63 6.53
CA GLU A 184 2.61 -10.31 6.84
C GLU A 184 3.40 -11.54 7.25
N GLU A 185 2.86 -12.39 8.13
CA GLU A 185 3.50 -13.64 8.53
C GLU A 185 3.81 -14.52 7.32
N ILE A 186 2.84 -14.71 6.42
CA ILE A 186 3.04 -15.47 5.19
C ILE A 186 4.11 -14.82 4.32
N CYS A 187 4.00 -13.51 4.04
CA CYS A 187 4.96 -12.77 3.22
C CYS A 187 6.39 -12.79 3.79
N ASN A 188 6.56 -12.76 5.11
CA ASN A 188 7.86 -12.85 5.77
C ASN A 188 8.55 -14.20 5.56
N ARG A 189 7.83 -15.23 5.09
CA ARG A 189 8.43 -16.50 4.68
C ARG A 189 9.17 -16.41 3.34
N MET A 190 9.04 -15.32 2.59
CA MET A 190 9.74 -15.11 1.32
C MET A 190 11.26 -15.27 1.48
N GLU A 191 11.84 -14.78 2.58
CA GLU A 191 13.28 -14.95 2.85
C GLU A 191 13.66 -16.42 3.00
N LYS A 192 12.87 -17.18 3.79
CA LYS A 192 13.06 -18.63 3.94
C LYS A 192 12.90 -19.36 2.61
N PHE A 193 11.90 -18.98 1.82
CA PHE A 193 11.68 -19.54 0.48
C PHE A 193 12.91 -19.36 -0.41
N ARG A 194 13.53 -18.18 -0.41
CA ARG A 194 14.75 -17.89 -1.19
C ARG A 194 15.96 -18.75 -0.80
N GLU A 195 15.96 -19.33 0.40
CA GLU A 195 17.01 -20.24 0.87
C GLU A 195 16.77 -21.72 0.46
N THR A 196 15.56 -22.05 -0.01
CA THR A 196 15.18 -23.41 -0.40
C THR A 196 15.81 -23.86 -1.72
N ASP A 197 15.92 -25.17 -1.93
CA ASP A 197 16.38 -25.72 -3.21
C ASP A 197 15.38 -25.49 -4.33
N VAL A 198 14.08 -25.34 -4.02
CA VAL A 198 13.04 -24.95 -4.99
C VAL A 198 13.43 -23.62 -5.64
N TYR A 199 13.73 -22.60 -4.83
CA TYR A 199 14.15 -21.29 -5.35
C TYR A 199 15.49 -21.36 -6.09
N LYS A 200 16.49 -22.07 -5.55
CA LYS A 200 17.81 -22.20 -6.20
C LYS A 200 17.71 -22.84 -7.58
N ASN A 201 16.84 -23.83 -7.74
CA ASN A 201 16.63 -24.52 -9.02
C ASN A 201 16.04 -23.60 -10.10
N VAL A 202 15.22 -22.61 -9.72
CA VAL A 202 14.65 -21.64 -10.66
C VAL A 202 15.49 -20.36 -10.80
N ALA A 203 16.42 -20.09 -9.87
CA ALA A 203 17.20 -18.85 -9.82
C ALA A 203 17.96 -18.53 -11.12
N ALA A 204 18.51 -19.55 -11.79
CA ALA A 204 19.19 -19.38 -13.08
C ALA A 204 18.22 -18.97 -14.21
N SER A 205 16.96 -19.38 -14.15
CA SER A 205 15.93 -18.92 -15.11
C SER A 205 15.45 -17.50 -14.79
N LEU A 206 15.45 -17.12 -13.51
CA LEU A 206 15.06 -15.79 -13.05
C LEU A 206 16.07 -14.71 -13.48
N SER A 207 17.36 -15.02 -13.55
CA SER A 207 18.41 -14.03 -13.83
C SER A 207 18.29 -13.35 -15.20
N ASN A 208 17.58 -13.97 -16.14
CA ASN A 208 17.38 -13.45 -17.50
C ASN A 208 16.13 -12.57 -17.63
N LEU A 209 15.31 -12.47 -16.59
CA LEU A 209 14.09 -11.65 -16.60
C LEU A 209 14.42 -10.20 -16.28
N SER A 210 13.74 -9.28 -16.97
CA SER A 210 13.85 -7.85 -16.65
C SER A 210 13.36 -7.59 -15.23
N ARG A 211 14.09 -6.71 -14.54
CA ARG A 211 13.75 -6.16 -13.23
C ARG A 211 13.09 -4.79 -13.34
N ASP A 212 12.94 -4.27 -14.55
CA ASP A 212 12.36 -2.95 -14.78
C ASP A 212 10.89 -2.96 -14.34
N PRO A 213 10.46 -1.96 -13.56
CA PRO A 213 9.09 -1.90 -13.08
C PRO A 213 8.13 -1.58 -14.23
N CYS A 214 7.02 -2.31 -14.24
CA CYS A 214 5.82 -2.05 -15.02
C CYS A 214 4.97 -0.96 -14.36
N ALA A 215 3.88 -0.55 -15.02
CA ALA A 215 2.98 0.49 -14.52
C ALA A 215 2.35 0.18 -13.14
N ASP A 216 2.25 -1.09 -12.78
CA ASP A 216 1.73 -1.56 -11.49
C ASP A 216 2.83 -1.77 -10.43
N GLY A 217 4.06 -1.33 -10.71
CA GLY A 217 5.24 -1.44 -9.86
C GLY A 217 5.90 -2.83 -9.84
N SER A 218 5.31 -3.84 -10.48
CA SER A 218 5.90 -5.18 -10.57
C SER A 218 6.84 -5.31 -11.77
N SER A 219 7.72 -6.31 -11.80
CA SER A 219 8.56 -6.63 -12.96
C SER A 219 8.35 -8.07 -13.41
N PRO A 220 8.74 -8.45 -14.65
CA PRO A 220 8.73 -9.84 -15.08
C PRO A 220 9.46 -10.76 -14.08
N TYR A 221 10.59 -10.30 -13.54
CA TYR A 221 11.32 -10.99 -12.48
C TYR A 221 10.46 -11.15 -11.20
N SER A 222 9.90 -10.05 -10.66
CA SER A 222 9.17 -10.13 -9.38
C SER A 222 7.92 -11.00 -9.49
N ARG A 223 7.18 -10.89 -10.60
CA ARG A 223 5.99 -11.73 -10.88
C ARG A 223 6.35 -13.22 -10.90
N ARG A 224 7.49 -13.57 -11.48
CA ARG A 224 7.94 -14.97 -11.53
C ARG A 224 8.37 -15.46 -10.15
N VAL A 225 9.07 -14.63 -9.36
CA VAL A 225 9.42 -14.96 -7.98
C VAL A 225 8.15 -15.19 -7.14
N ASP A 226 7.15 -14.32 -7.28
CA ASP A 226 5.88 -14.43 -6.55
C ASP A 226 5.12 -15.69 -6.95
N GLN A 227 5.11 -16.06 -8.23
CA GLN A 227 4.48 -17.30 -8.69
C GLN A 227 5.12 -18.56 -8.08
N GLU A 228 6.46 -18.61 -8.03
CA GLU A 228 7.19 -19.72 -7.44
C GLU A 228 7.00 -19.76 -5.92
N PHE A 229 6.97 -18.59 -5.27
CA PHE A 229 6.67 -18.49 -3.86
C PHE A 229 5.28 -19.01 -3.53
N MET A 230 4.25 -18.57 -4.26
CA MET A 230 2.86 -19.04 -4.11
C MET A 230 2.77 -20.56 -4.29
N SER A 231 3.49 -21.11 -5.26
CA SER A 231 3.54 -22.56 -5.52
C SER A 231 4.22 -23.35 -4.40
N TRP A 232 5.16 -22.73 -3.68
CA TRP A 232 5.84 -23.31 -2.52
C TRP A 232 5.01 -23.24 -1.23
N LEU A 233 4.08 -22.30 -1.11
CA LEU A 233 3.25 -22.17 0.10
C LEU A 233 2.36 -23.41 0.31
N PRO A 234 2.04 -23.75 1.58
CA PRO A 234 0.96 -24.66 1.90
C PRO A 234 -0.37 -24.22 1.23
N PRO A 235 -1.24 -25.16 0.82
CA PRO A 235 -2.48 -24.82 0.12
C PRO A 235 -3.35 -23.79 0.85
N GLU A 236 -3.51 -23.92 2.17
CA GLU A 236 -4.33 -22.99 2.96
C GLU A 236 -3.84 -21.54 2.87
N ASP A 237 -2.52 -21.33 2.94
CA ASP A 237 -1.95 -19.98 2.88
C ASP A 237 -2.00 -19.40 1.47
N ARG A 238 -1.84 -20.26 0.46
CA ARG A 238 -2.00 -19.86 -0.95
C ARG A 238 -3.43 -19.38 -1.20
N GLU A 239 -4.41 -20.19 -0.83
CA GLU A 239 -5.84 -19.86 -0.97
C GLU A 239 -6.19 -18.57 -0.21
N PHE A 240 -5.64 -18.39 1.00
CA PHE A 240 -5.82 -17.16 1.77
C PHE A 240 -5.23 -15.92 1.08
N LEU A 241 -4.04 -16.03 0.49
CA LEU A 241 -3.42 -14.93 -0.26
C LEU A 241 -4.15 -14.63 -1.56
N GLU A 242 -4.55 -15.66 -2.32
CA GLU A 242 -5.33 -15.52 -3.55
C GLU A 242 -6.68 -14.83 -3.29
N ALA A 243 -7.40 -15.24 -2.24
CA ALA A 243 -8.63 -14.59 -1.82
C ALA A 243 -8.41 -13.13 -1.37
N SER A 244 -7.20 -12.82 -0.91
CA SER A 244 -6.79 -11.48 -0.54
C SER A 244 -6.36 -10.62 -1.73
N GLU A 245 -6.32 -11.10 -2.97
CA GLU A 245 -5.91 -10.24 -4.09
C GLU A 245 -7.03 -9.28 -4.55
N GLY A 246 -6.65 -8.05 -4.89
CA GLY A 246 -7.55 -7.04 -5.49
C GLY A 246 -7.56 -5.67 -4.81
N LEU A 247 -7.12 -5.62 -3.55
CA LEU A 247 -6.95 -4.39 -2.78
C LEU A 247 -5.59 -4.40 -2.06
N GLY A 248 -4.96 -3.23 -1.95
CA GLY A 248 -3.79 -3.03 -1.10
C GLY A 248 -4.10 -3.20 0.39
N ASN A 249 -3.06 -3.35 1.21
CA ASN A 249 -3.22 -3.64 2.63
C ASN A 249 -3.99 -2.55 3.40
N SER A 250 -3.70 -1.26 3.15
CA SER A 250 -4.46 -0.15 3.75
C SER A 250 -5.89 -0.09 3.19
N GLN A 251 -6.04 -0.27 1.88
CA GLN A 251 -7.35 -0.24 1.21
C GLN A 251 -8.33 -1.26 1.76
N LYS A 252 -7.86 -2.45 2.15
CA LYS A 252 -8.69 -3.48 2.77
C LYS A 252 -9.43 -2.95 3.99
N ALA A 253 -8.71 -2.21 4.84
CA ALA A 253 -9.29 -1.63 6.05
C ALA A 253 -10.20 -0.44 5.72
N GLU A 254 -9.82 0.43 4.76
CA GLU A 254 -10.66 1.52 4.24
C GLU A 254 -12.02 0.99 3.78
N VAL A 255 -12.02 -0.03 2.90
CA VAL A 255 -13.23 -0.63 2.34
C VAL A 255 -14.07 -1.30 3.42
N ALA A 256 -13.45 -2.04 4.34
CA ALA A 256 -14.16 -2.67 5.43
C ALA A 256 -14.78 -1.65 6.41
N TRP A 257 -14.14 -0.49 6.59
CA TRP A 257 -14.69 0.60 7.39
C TRP A 257 -15.89 1.26 6.71
N LEU A 258 -15.83 1.49 5.39
CA LEU A 258 -16.98 1.98 4.61
C LEU A 258 -18.17 1.01 4.72
N ASP A 259 -17.91 -0.29 4.56
CA ASP A 259 -18.91 -1.35 4.72
C ASP A 259 -19.51 -1.32 6.16
N ARG A 260 -18.67 -1.17 7.20
CA ARG A 260 -19.09 -1.07 8.60
C ARG A 260 -19.95 0.16 8.90
N LYS A 261 -19.68 1.31 8.27
CA LYS A 261 -20.51 2.52 8.39
C LYS A 261 -21.80 2.46 7.58
N GLY A 262 -21.95 1.47 6.69
CA GLY A 262 -23.07 1.36 5.78
C GLY A 262 -23.02 2.33 4.60
N TYR A 263 -21.84 2.87 4.30
CA TYR A 263 -21.64 3.78 3.17
C TYR A 263 -21.54 2.99 1.87
N LYS A 264 -22.48 3.25 0.95
CA LYS A 264 -22.47 2.64 -0.39
C LYS A 264 -21.36 3.27 -1.22
N PHE A 265 -20.66 2.45 -1.99
CA PHE A 265 -19.67 2.90 -2.96
C PHE A 265 -19.76 2.08 -4.25
N THR A 266 -19.27 2.66 -5.33
CA THR A 266 -19.15 2.01 -6.64
C THR A 266 -17.75 1.44 -6.80
N PRO A 267 -17.59 0.12 -7.04
CA PRO A 267 -16.28 -0.46 -7.36
C PRO A 267 -15.83 -0.02 -8.76
N LYS A 268 -14.59 0.48 -8.84
CA LYS A 268 -13.95 0.96 -10.06
C LYS A 268 -12.67 0.18 -10.34
N ASP A 269 -12.30 0.11 -11.61
CA ASP A 269 -11.06 -0.53 -12.03
C ASP A 269 -9.99 0.54 -12.28
N VAL A 270 -8.78 0.34 -11.75
CA VAL A 270 -7.67 1.27 -11.99
C VAL A 270 -7.28 1.36 -13.47
N SER A 271 -7.64 0.39 -14.29
CA SER A 271 -7.44 0.44 -15.74
C SER A 271 -8.05 1.69 -16.38
N GLU A 272 -9.09 2.29 -15.77
CA GLU A 272 -9.69 3.57 -16.20
C GLU A 272 -8.68 4.74 -16.20
N TRP A 273 -7.55 4.59 -15.50
CA TRP A 273 -6.49 5.59 -15.36
C TRP A 273 -5.18 5.20 -16.03
N LEU A 274 -5.04 3.94 -16.47
CA LEU A 274 -3.81 3.49 -17.12
C LEU A 274 -3.74 4.05 -18.55
N GLY A 275 -2.63 4.73 -18.87
CA GLY A 275 -2.43 5.37 -20.16
C GLY A 275 -3.02 6.78 -20.28
N VAL A 276 -3.69 7.28 -19.24
CA VAL A 276 -4.05 8.71 -19.13
C VAL A 276 -2.76 9.50 -18.90
N LYS A 277 -2.48 10.48 -19.76
CA LYS A 277 -1.36 11.39 -19.56
C LYS A 277 -1.77 12.48 -18.57
N ALA A 278 -0.89 12.80 -17.61
CA ALA A 278 -0.99 14.01 -16.80
C ALA A 278 -1.18 15.21 -17.73
N LEU A 279 -2.22 16.01 -17.47
CA LEU A 279 -2.57 17.20 -18.26
C LEU A 279 -1.62 18.36 -17.94
#